data_AF-A0A7C0U269-F1
#
_entry.id   AF-A0A7C0U269-F1
#
_cell.length_a   1.000
_cell.length_b   1.000
_cell.length_c   1.000
_cell.angle_alpha   90.00
_cell.angle_beta   90.00
_cell.angle_gamma   90.00
#
_symmetry.space_group_name_H-M   'P 1'
#
loop_
_entity.id
_entity.type
_entity.pdbx_description
1 polymer ?
#
loop_
_entity_poly.entity_id
_entity_poly.type
_entity_poly.pdbx_seq_one_letter_code
_entity_poly.pdbx_strand_id
1 'polypeptide(L)'
;MKKTLIDYIKRPKYDELYTPEIVVYPLLKYLPKGKIYWECTDFGGSNITKVLTKEGFKVRTSGLLKDGFDFLTDEPSFEFDIIITNPPYSLKNHFLKKCYEYKKPFALLLPLTALEGIERGKMFRKYGIQVLVLDKRISFLKHKNSPWFAVAWFCWRLLPRELVFESLKAVSGNPVQTEISPKKSASLRKYLS
;
A
#
# COMPACT_ATOMS: atom_id res chain seq x y z
N MET A 1 27.50 10.97 6.69
CA MET A 1 26.54 11.35 5.62
C MET A 1 25.16 10.77 5.90
N LYS A 2 24.11 11.60 5.98
CA LYS A 2 22.72 11.12 6.07
C LYS A 2 22.36 10.47 4.73
N LYS A 3 22.16 9.14 4.72
CA LYS A 3 21.71 8.39 3.53
C LYS A 3 20.33 8.88 3.10
N THR A 4 20.11 9.00 1.78
CA THR A 4 18.86 9.52 1.24
C THR A 4 17.76 8.44 1.25
N LEU A 5 16.49 8.84 1.14
CA LEU A 5 15.33 7.94 1.02
C LEU A 5 15.50 6.92 -0.12
N ILE A 6 16.13 7.36 -1.21
CA ILE A 6 16.40 6.56 -2.40
C ILE A 6 17.40 5.45 -2.11
N ASP A 7 18.43 5.72 -1.30
CA ASP A 7 19.46 4.73 -0.94
C ASP A 7 18.97 3.66 0.04
N TYR A 8 17.89 3.95 0.78
CA TYR A 8 17.29 3.00 1.73
C TYR A 8 16.29 2.07 1.04
N ILE A 9 15.45 2.61 0.14
CA ILE A 9 14.45 1.84 -0.62
C ILE A 9 15.10 0.91 -1.65
N LYS A 10 16.29 1.23 -2.15
CA LYS A 10 17.03 0.40 -3.12
C LYS A 10 17.73 -0.82 -2.52
N ARG A 11 17.63 -1.07 -1.22
CA ARG A 11 18.32 -2.20 -0.57
C ARG A 11 17.44 -3.46 -0.61
N PRO A 12 17.93 -4.58 -1.15
CA PRO A 12 17.16 -5.84 -1.24
C PRO A 12 16.63 -6.31 0.13
N LYS A 13 17.35 -5.99 1.22
CA LYS A 13 17.01 -6.36 2.60
C LYS A 13 15.76 -5.66 3.17
N TYR A 14 15.15 -4.71 2.45
CA TYR A 14 13.95 -3.97 2.88
C TYR A 14 12.80 -4.02 1.87
N ASP A 15 12.90 -4.86 0.83
CA ASP A 15 11.79 -5.10 -0.10
C ASP A 15 10.67 -5.95 0.54
N GLU A 16 10.92 -6.49 1.74
CA GLU A 16 9.95 -7.25 2.56
C GLU A 16 9.29 -6.35 3.62
N LEU A 17 8.44 -5.43 3.19
CA LEU A 17 7.70 -4.58 4.12
C LEU A 17 6.43 -5.32 4.58
N TYR A 18 6.45 -5.75 5.84
CA TYR A 18 5.26 -6.26 6.53
C TYR A 18 4.14 -5.22 6.49
N THR A 19 3.04 -5.50 5.77
CA THR A 19 1.85 -4.63 5.71
C THR A 19 1.08 -4.73 7.02
N PRO A 20 0.96 -3.69 7.86
CA PRO A 20 0.11 -3.77 9.05
C PRO A 20 -1.37 -3.90 8.63
N GLU A 21 -2.14 -4.74 9.33
CA GLU A 21 -3.55 -4.99 9.00
C GLU A 21 -4.39 -3.70 8.91
N ILE A 22 -4.08 -2.72 9.77
CA ILE A 22 -4.77 -1.41 9.83
C ILE A 22 -4.78 -0.66 8.49
N VAL A 23 -3.78 -0.91 7.62
CA VAL A 23 -3.69 -0.30 6.27
C VAL A 23 -4.78 -0.84 5.34
N VAL A 24 -5.22 -2.09 5.55
CA VAL A 24 -6.12 -2.82 4.65
C VAL A 24 -7.58 -2.43 4.91
N TYR A 25 -7.96 -2.21 6.17
CA TYR A 25 -9.35 -1.93 6.55
C TYR A 25 -10.00 -0.74 5.80
N PRO A 26 -9.33 0.41 5.60
CA PRO A 26 -9.90 1.53 4.83
C PRO A 26 -10.23 1.18 3.38
N LEU A 27 -9.55 0.20 2.78
CA LEU A 27 -9.79 -0.23 1.40
C LEU A 27 -11.06 -1.07 1.27
N LEU A 28 -11.41 -1.87 2.30
CA LEU A 28 -12.48 -2.89 2.24
C LEU A 28 -13.83 -2.36 1.77
N LYS A 29 -14.18 -1.12 2.13
CA LYS A 29 -15.44 -0.47 1.72
C LYS A 29 -15.58 -0.24 0.22
N TYR A 30 -14.48 -0.26 -0.52
CA TYR A 30 -14.46 -0.08 -1.97
C TYR A 30 -14.30 -1.41 -2.71
N LEU A 31 -14.08 -2.51 -1.99
CA LEU A 31 -13.85 -3.81 -2.57
C LEU A 31 -15.20 -4.50 -2.88
N PRO A 32 -15.53 -4.77 -4.16
CA PRO A 32 -16.75 -5.49 -4.50
C PRO A 32 -16.74 -6.91 -3.92
N LYS A 33 -17.86 -7.32 -3.32
CA LYS A 33 -18.08 -8.68 -2.83
C LYS A 33 -18.27 -9.66 -4.00
N GLY A 34 -18.05 -10.95 -3.74
CA GLY A 34 -18.21 -12.01 -4.73
C GLY A 34 -17.08 -12.13 -5.77
N LYS A 35 -16.10 -11.22 -5.76
CA LYS A 35 -14.92 -11.22 -6.64
C LYS A 35 -13.79 -12.08 -6.11
N ILE A 36 -12.94 -12.57 -7.02
CA ILE A 36 -11.70 -13.28 -6.71
C ILE A 36 -10.54 -12.28 -6.70
N TYR A 37 -9.96 -12.07 -5.53
CA TYR A 37 -8.81 -11.19 -5.32
C TYR A 37 -7.53 -11.99 -5.47
N TRP A 38 -6.53 -11.41 -6.12
CA TRP A 38 -5.21 -12.01 -6.25
C TRP A 38 -4.18 -11.18 -5.49
N GLU A 39 -3.66 -11.76 -4.41
CA GLU A 39 -2.45 -11.31 -3.75
C GLU A 39 -1.23 -11.97 -4.40
N CYS A 40 -0.56 -11.23 -5.29
CA CYS A 40 0.51 -11.74 -6.14
C CYS A 40 1.92 -11.63 -5.55
N THR A 41 2.08 -11.10 -4.34
CA THR A 41 3.37 -11.10 -3.61
C THR A 41 3.23 -11.67 -2.21
N ASP A 42 2.31 -12.62 -2.01
CA ASP A 42 2.08 -13.21 -0.69
C ASP A 42 3.07 -14.34 -0.42
N PHE A 43 3.74 -14.27 0.73
CA PHE A 43 4.70 -15.27 1.20
C PHE A 43 4.06 -16.39 2.06
N GLY A 44 2.74 -16.56 2.01
CA GLY A 44 2.01 -17.63 2.70
C GLY A 44 1.26 -17.18 3.95
N GLY A 45 0.83 -15.92 4.01
CA GLY A 45 0.07 -15.40 5.15
C GLY A 45 0.15 -13.88 5.30
N SER A 46 0.20 -13.14 4.19
CA SER A 46 0.20 -11.68 4.22
C SER A 46 -1.02 -11.16 4.98
N ASN A 47 -0.87 -10.01 5.65
CA ASN A 47 -1.98 -9.40 6.36
C ASN A 47 -3.08 -8.92 5.42
N ILE A 48 -2.76 -8.66 4.14
CA ILE A 48 -3.77 -8.43 3.10
C ILE A 48 -4.64 -9.69 2.98
N THR A 49 -4.03 -10.85 2.73
CA THR A 49 -4.74 -12.14 2.62
C THR A 49 -5.55 -12.44 3.88
N LYS A 50 -4.97 -12.26 5.08
CA LYS A 50 -5.65 -12.53 6.35
C LYS A 50 -6.89 -11.64 6.53
N VAL A 51 -6.76 -10.33 6.35
CA VAL A 51 -7.87 -9.40 6.50
C VAL A 51 -8.95 -9.67 5.46
N LEU A 52 -8.59 -9.84 4.18
CA LEU A 52 -9.57 -10.12 3.13
C LEU A 52 -10.31 -11.45 3.38
N THR A 53 -9.60 -12.50 3.77
CA THR A 53 -10.20 -13.81 4.07
C THR A 53 -11.16 -13.71 5.26
N LYS A 54 -10.74 -13.04 6.34
CA LYS A 54 -11.57 -12.78 7.54
C LYS A 54 -12.86 -12.03 7.20
N GLU A 55 -12.79 -11.11 6.24
CA GLU A 55 -13.91 -10.26 5.81
C GLU A 55 -14.76 -10.91 4.69
N GLY A 56 -14.55 -12.21 4.45
CA GLY A 56 -15.36 -13.04 3.54
C GLY A 56 -15.03 -12.88 2.06
N PHE A 57 -13.88 -12.31 1.71
CA PHE A 57 -13.43 -12.22 0.31
C PHE A 57 -12.74 -13.52 -0.14
N LYS A 58 -12.89 -13.87 -1.42
CA LYS A 58 -12.16 -14.99 -2.04
C LYS A 58 -10.78 -14.50 -2.44
N VAL A 59 -9.72 -15.14 -1.95
CA VAL A 59 -8.34 -14.74 -2.22
C VAL A 59 -7.54 -15.89 -2.83
N ARG A 60 -6.85 -15.61 -3.94
CA ARG A 60 -5.76 -16.42 -4.50
C ARG A 60 -4.45 -15.77 -4.15
N THR A 61 -3.45 -16.58 -3.85
CA THR A 61 -2.14 -16.11 -3.40
C THR A 61 -1.04 -16.75 -4.20
N SER A 62 -0.08 -15.95 -4.64
CA SER A 62 1.16 -16.41 -5.25
C SER A 62 2.32 -15.54 -4.78
N GLY A 63 3.54 -16.02 -4.92
CA GLY A 63 4.71 -15.21 -4.65
C GLY A 63 6.01 -15.95 -4.82
N LEU A 64 7.03 -15.24 -5.28
CA LEU A 64 8.34 -15.79 -5.62
C LEU A 64 8.95 -16.63 -4.48
N LEU A 65 8.83 -16.18 -3.22
CA LEU A 65 9.37 -16.90 -2.05
C LEU A 65 8.43 -18.00 -1.52
N LYS A 66 7.19 -18.06 -1.98
CA LYS A 66 6.17 -19.03 -1.53
C LYS A 66 6.10 -20.24 -2.45
N ASP A 67 5.90 -19.98 -3.75
CA ASP A 67 5.62 -20.99 -4.76
C ASP A 67 6.47 -20.83 -6.03
N GLY A 68 7.46 -19.93 -6.00
CA GLY A 68 8.34 -19.66 -7.14
C GLY A 68 7.70 -18.81 -8.23
N PHE A 69 6.45 -18.36 -8.05
CA PHE A 69 5.72 -17.57 -9.04
C PHE A 69 6.21 -16.10 -9.05
N ASP A 70 6.73 -15.65 -10.19
CA ASP A 70 7.08 -14.25 -10.41
C ASP A 70 5.94 -13.51 -11.14
N PHE A 71 5.27 -12.61 -10.43
CA PHE A 71 4.18 -11.81 -10.99
C PHE A 71 4.53 -11.02 -12.26
N LEU A 72 5.80 -10.63 -12.43
CA LEU A 72 6.20 -9.81 -13.56
C LEU A 72 6.38 -10.65 -14.83
N THR A 73 6.87 -11.88 -14.71
CA THR A 73 7.20 -12.75 -15.85
C THR A 73 6.18 -13.84 -16.11
N ASP A 74 5.55 -14.37 -15.06
CA ASP A 74 4.72 -15.56 -15.17
C ASP A 74 3.25 -15.20 -15.45
N GLU A 75 2.50 -16.19 -15.93
CA GLU A 75 1.06 -16.11 -16.18
C GLU A 75 0.32 -17.05 -15.21
N PRO A 76 -0.74 -16.57 -14.53
CA PRO A 76 -1.47 -17.39 -13.58
C PRO A 76 -2.30 -18.45 -14.29
N SER A 77 -2.24 -19.70 -13.81
CA SER A 77 -3.10 -20.80 -14.26
C SER A 77 -4.49 -20.80 -13.61
N PHE A 78 -4.85 -19.70 -12.92
CA PHE A 78 -6.10 -19.55 -12.20
C PHE A 78 -6.81 -18.26 -12.56
N GLU A 79 -8.14 -18.27 -12.43
CA GLU A 79 -8.96 -17.09 -12.61
C GLU A 79 -8.88 -16.14 -11.41
N PHE A 80 -8.91 -14.85 -11.72
CA PHE A 80 -8.99 -13.75 -10.76
C PHE A 80 -9.74 -12.56 -11.37
N ASP A 81 -10.33 -11.70 -10.53
CA ASP A 81 -11.02 -10.49 -10.98
C ASP A 81 -10.21 -9.22 -10.67
N ILE A 82 -9.52 -9.18 -9.53
CA ILE A 82 -8.89 -7.97 -8.99
C ILE A 82 -7.52 -8.31 -8.42
N ILE A 83 -6.52 -7.48 -8.71
CA ILE A 83 -5.18 -7.60 -8.12
C ILE A 83 -5.11 -6.73 -6.87
N ILE A 84 -4.60 -7.26 -5.76
CA ILE A 84 -4.39 -6.50 -4.54
C ILE A 84 -3.08 -6.93 -3.88
N THR A 85 -2.13 -6.01 -3.73
CA THR A 85 -0.81 -6.41 -3.19
C THR A 85 -0.03 -5.24 -2.58
N ASN A 86 1.00 -5.55 -1.80
CA ASN A 86 2.04 -4.62 -1.37
C ASN A 86 3.35 -5.00 -2.06
N PRO A 87 3.59 -4.49 -3.28
CA PRO A 87 4.70 -4.99 -4.08
C PRO A 87 6.05 -4.45 -3.57
N PRO A 88 7.18 -5.09 -3.93
CA PRO A 88 8.51 -4.55 -3.71
C PRO A 88 8.63 -3.13 -4.29
N TYR A 89 8.94 -2.15 -3.46
CA TYR A 89 8.91 -0.74 -3.89
C TYR A 89 10.00 -0.43 -4.91
N SER A 90 11.10 -1.18 -4.94
CA SER A 90 12.11 -1.11 -6.00
C SER A 90 11.52 -1.42 -7.39
N LEU A 91 10.47 -2.26 -7.45
CA LEU A 91 9.83 -2.75 -8.68
C LEU A 91 8.49 -2.09 -9.03
N LYS A 92 8.05 -1.07 -8.28
CA LYS A 92 6.73 -0.43 -8.42
C LYS A 92 6.32 -0.04 -9.86
N ASN A 93 7.25 0.40 -10.70
CA ASN A 93 6.95 0.75 -12.09
C ASN A 93 6.55 -0.50 -12.90
N HIS A 94 7.28 -1.60 -12.73
CA HIS A 94 7.00 -2.87 -13.40
C HIS A 94 5.67 -3.46 -12.92
N PHE A 95 5.40 -3.42 -11.62
CA PHE A 95 4.11 -3.86 -11.06
C PHE A 95 2.93 -3.05 -11.60
N LEU A 96 3.02 -1.73 -11.61
CA LEU A 96 1.98 -0.87 -12.20
C LEU A 96 1.73 -1.22 -13.67
N LYS A 97 2.81 -1.37 -14.45
CA LYS A 97 2.72 -1.72 -15.88
C LYS A 97 2.01 -3.07 -16.07
N LYS A 98 2.45 -4.11 -15.36
CA LYS A 98 1.87 -5.47 -15.42
C LYS A 98 0.41 -5.47 -14.99
N CYS A 99 0.04 -4.69 -13.97
CA CYS A 99 -1.36 -4.56 -13.56
C CYS A 99 -2.25 -3.95 -14.66
N TYR A 100 -1.77 -2.92 -15.38
CA TYR A 100 -2.51 -2.37 -16.53
C TYR A 100 -2.62 -3.37 -17.69
N GLU A 101 -1.59 -4.19 -17.93
CA GLU A 101 -1.59 -5.23 -18.97
C GLU A 101 -2.67 -6.28 -18.75
N TYR A 102 -2.95 -6.65 -17.49
CA TYR A 102 -4.06 -7.55 -17.15
C TYR A 102 -5.45 -6.97 -17.42
N LYS A 103 -5.58 -5.65 -17.64
CA LYS A 103 -6.85 -4.95 -17.90
C LYS A 103 -7.95 -5.21 -16.87
N LYS A 104 -7.56 -5.61 -15.65
CA LYS A 104 -8.41 -5.89 -14.50
C LYS A 104 -8.19 -4.81 -13.43
N PRO A 105 -9.20 -4.50 -12.58
CA PRO A 105 -9.01 -3.57 -11.48
C PRO A 105 -7.86 -4.00 -10.56
N PHE A 106 -7.18 -3.04 -9.96
CA PHE A 106 -6.11 -3.32 -9.01
C PHE A 106 -6.06 -2.34 -7.85
N ALA A 107 -5.44 -2.74 -6.75
CA ALA A 107 -5.05 -1.92 -5.62
C ALA A 107 -3.62 -2.27 -5.17
N LEU A 108 -2.67 -1.34 -5.37
CA LEU A 108 -1.28 -1.49 -4.96
C LEU A 108 -0.97 -0.56 -3.79
N LEU A 109 -0.46 -1.10 -2.69
CA LEU A 109 0.04 -0.27 -1.59
C LEU A 109 1.42 0.27 -1.96
N LEU A 110 1.55 1.59 -2.16
CA LEU A 110 2.80 2.22 -2.60
C LEU A 110 3.10 3.49 -1.80
N PRO A 111 4.37 3.95 -1.76
CA PRO A 111 4.71 5.27 -1.24
C PRO A 111 4.00 6.39 -2.02
N LEU A 112 3.64 7.50 -1.37
CA LEU A 112 3.06 8.67 -2.06
C LEU A 112 3.95 9.22 -3.18
N THR A 113 5.27 9.03 -3.09
CA THR A 113 6.22 9.36 -4.17
C THR A 113 6.03 8.52 -5.44
N ALA A 114 5.13 7.54 -5.46
CA ALA A 114 4.70 6.89 -6.69
C ALA A 114 3.82 7.81 -7.57
N LEU A 115 3.26 8.92 -7.05
CA LEU A 115 2.53 9.93 -7.83
C LEU A 115 3.40 10.67 -8.83
N GLU A 116 4.65 10.95 -8.47
CA GLU A 116 5.63 11.61 -9.33
C GLU A 116 6.33 10.61 -10.27
N GLY A 117 7.17 11.10 -11.18
CA GLY A 117 8.01 10.27 -12.06
C GLY A 117 7.49 10.18 -13.50
N ILE A 118 8.40 10.29 -14.46
CA ILE A 118 8.08 10.43 -15.90
C ILE A 118 7.29 9.21 -16.42
N GLU A 119 7.77 8.00 -16.14
CA GLU A 119 7.12 6.76 -16.62
C GLU A 119 5.74 6.55 -16.01
N ARG A 120 5.63 6.73 -14.69
CA ARG A 120 4.36 6.60 -13.97
C ARG A 120 3.36 7.65 -14.43
N GLY A 121 3.79 8.91 -14.57
CA GLY A 121 2.96 9.97 -15.12
C GLY A 121 2.45 9.68 -16.53
N LYS A 122 3.25 9.05 -17.40
CA LYS A 122 2.78 8.58 -18.72
C LYS A 122 1.69 7.51 -18.58
N MET A 123 1.88 6.52 -17.71
CA MET A 123 0.87 5.47 -17.47
C MET A 123 -0.42 6.06 -16.88
N PHE A 124 -0.31 6.94 -15.88
CA PHE A 124 -1.47 7.54 -15.22
C PHE A 124 -2.25 8.45 -16.16
N ARG A 125 -1.61 9.23 -17.03
CA ARG A 125 -2.31 10.01 -18.06
C ARG A 125 -2.98 9.12 -19.12
N LYS A 126 -2.36 7.99 -19.45
CA LYS A 126 -2.88 7.07 -20.49
C LYS A 126 -4.06 6.25 -19.99
N TYR A 127 -3.98 5.71 -18.78
CA TYR A 127 -4.94 4.72 -18.26
C TYR A 127 -5.81 5.23 -17.11
N GLY A 128 -5.44 6.36 -16.48
CA GLY A 128 -6.01 6.84 -15.23
C GLY A 128 -5.40 6.15 -14.00
N ILE A 129 -5.49 6.80 -12.84
CA ILE A 129 -5.14 6.21 -11.54
C ILE A 129 -6.06 6.81 -10.48
N GLN A 130 -6.37 6.04 -9.45
CA GLN A 130 -7.14 6.47 -8.30
C GLN A 130 -6.28 6.29 -7.05
N VAL A 131 -6.39 7.20 -6.08
CA VAL A 131 -5.57 7.16 -4.86
C VAL A 131 -6.44 7.27 -3.62
N LEU A 132 -6.32 6.27 -2.75
CA LEU A 132 -6.90 6.28 -1.41
C LEU A 132 -5.80 6.68 -0.42
N VAL A 133 -5.86 7.93 0.03
CA VAL A 133 -4.91 8.54 0.96
C VAL A 133 -5.34 8.24 2.40
N LEU A 134 -4.38 7.76 3.20
CA LEU A 134 -4.58 7.46 4.62
C LEU A 134 -4.15 8.67 5.47
N ASP A 135 -4.93 9.00 6.50
CA ASP A 135 -4.73 10.17 7.37
C ASP A 135 -3.56 10.05 8.37
N LYS A 136 -2.97 8.87 8.53
CA LYS A 136 -1.79 8.65 9.40
C LYS A 136 -0.69 7.92 8.67
N ARG A 137 0.55 8.24 9.07
CA ARG A 137 1.74 7.51 8.63
C ARG A 137 1.83 6.19 9.39
N ILE A 138 2.16 5.11 8.71
CA ILE A 138 2.19 3.76 9.27
C ILE A 138 3.63 3.24 9.27
N SER A 139 4.08 2.69 10.40
CA SER A 139 5.42 2.09 10.48
C SER A 139 5.36 0.65 10.01
N PHE A 140 6.15 0.34 8.97
CA PHE A 140 6.30 -1.00 8.41
C PHE A 140 7.45 -1.79 9.08
N LEU A 141 8.18 -1.16 10.03
CA LEU A 141 9.30 -1.76 10.74
C LEU A 141 8.89 -2.09 12.18
N LYS A 142 8.93 -3.39 12.56
CA LYS A 142 8.56 -3.88 13.90
C LYS A 142 9.26 -3.17 15.07
N HIS A 143 10.41 -2.52 14.84
CA HIS A 143 11.24 -1.92 15.89
C HIS A 143 11.48 -0.40 15.74
N LYS A 144 10.78 0.29 14.83
CA LYS A 144 10.88 1.75 14.71
C LYS A 144 9.52 2.42 14.92
N ASN A 145 9.47 3.30 15.92
CA ASN A 145 8.25 4.00 16.32
C ASN A 145 7.88 5.18 15.41
N SER A 146 8.75 5.59 14.48
CA SER A 146 8.48 6.71 13.58
C SER A 146 8.40 6.23 12.13
N PRO A 147 7.25 6.32 11.47
CA PRO A 147 7.11 6.01 10.06
C PRO A 147 7.85 7.04 9.19
N TRP A 148 8.79 6.57 8.37
CA TRP A 148 9.73 7.43 7.64
C TRP A 148 9.18 7.95 6.30
N PHE A 149 8.07 7.39 5.82
CA PHE A 149 7.40 7.83 4.60
C PHE A 149 5.90 7.50 4.65
N ALA A 150 5.10 8.24 3.89
CA ALA A 150 3.67 8.02 3.75
C ALA A 150 3.37 7.07 2.58
N VAL A 151 2.37 6.21 2.77
CA VAL A 151 1.86 5.28 1.76
C VAL A 151 0.39 5.58 1.46
N ALA A 152 -0.07 5.13 0.30
CA ALA A 152 -1.47 5.15 -0.11
C ALA A 152 -1.78 3.90 -0.94
N TRP A 153 -3.06 3.57 -1.07
CA TRP A 153 -3.48 2.59 -2.06
C TRP A 153 -3.65 3.27 -3.42
N PHE A 154 -2.87 2.81 -4.39
CA PHE A 154 -2.96 3.19 -5.79
C PHE A 154 -3.87 2.19 -6.49
N CYS A 155 -5.06 2.64 -6.84
CA CYS A 155 -6.14 1.84 -7.36
C CYS A 155 -6.44 2.17 -8.82
N TRP A 156 -7.04 1.22 -9.54
CA TRP A 156 -7.61 1.47 -10.86
C TRP A 156 -8.96 0.77 -10.97
N ARG A 157 -10.00 1.54 -11.32
CA ARG A 157 -11.39 1.07 -11.47
C ARG A 157 -11.98 0.43 -10.20
N LEU A 158 -11.63 0.95 -9.02
CA LEU A 158 -12.15 0.50 -7.71
C LEU A 158 -12.75 1.63 -6.87
N LEU A 159 -12.15 2.82 -6.89
CA LEU A 159 -12.59 3.94 -6.06
C LEU A 159 -13.70 4.75 -6.75
N PRO A 160 -14.55 5.48 -6.00
CA PRO A 160 -15.59 6.32 -6.58
C PRO A 160 -15.06 7.57 -7.29
N ARG A 161 -13.81 7.99 -7.01
CA ARG A 161 -13.15 9.20 -7.54
C ARG A 161 -11.65 8.96 -7.68
N GLU A 162 -10.95 9.86 -8.40
CA GLU A 162 -9.49 9.80 -8.59
C GLU A 162 -8.71 10.04 -7.29
N LEU A 163 -9.24 10.83 -6.36
CA LEU A 163 -8.62 11.07 -5.05
C LEU A 163 -9.66 10.92 -3.94
N VAL A 164 -9.36 10.07 -2.96
CA VAL A 164 -10.23 9.77 -1.81
C VAL A 164 -9.40 9.82 -0.54
N PHE A 165 -9.87 10.51 0.50
CA PHE A 165 -9.19 10.65 1.79
C PHE A 165 -9.89 9.82 2.86
N GLU A 166 -9.13 9.09 3.68
CA GLU A 166 -9.68 8.21 4.70
C GLU A 166 -8.91 8.18 6.02
N SER A 167 -9.67 7.94 7.09
CA SER A 167 -9.13 7.88 8.44
C SER A 167 -8.83 6.46 8.94
N LEU A 168 -7.68 6.30 9.60
CA LEU A 168 -7.25 5.05 10.20
C LEU A 168 -7.86 4.91 11.61
N LYS A 169 -8.80 3.97 11.72
CA LYS A 169 -9.38 3.53 13.00
C LYS A 169 -8.45 2.53 13.67
N ALA A 170 -8.27 2.65 14.98
CA ALA A 170 -7.44 1.73 15.76
C ALA A 170 -8.04 0.30 15.75
N VAL A 171 -7.18 -0.71 15.58
CA VAL A 171 -7.53 -2.12 15.71
C VAL A 171 -6.67 -2.70 16.84
N SER A 172 -7.26 -3.47 17.74
CA SER A 172 -6.57 -4.10 18.89
C SER A 172 -5.28 -4.81 18.43
N GLY A 173 -4.12 -4.42 18.98
CA GLY A 173 -2.83 -5.03 18.68
C GLY A 173 -1.92 -4.25 17.71
N ASN A 174 -2.36 -3.11 17.16
CA ASN A 174 -1.51 -2.26 16.31
C ASN A 174 -1.35 -0.85 16.90
N PRO A 175 -0.11 -0.40 17.21
CA PRO A 175 0.11 0.94 17.74
C PRO A 175 -0.15 1.98 16.64
N VAL A 176 -1.16 2.82 16.86
CA VAL A 176 -1.37 4.05 16.08
C VAL A 176 -0.71 5.18 16.85
N GLN A 177 0.14 5.98 16.20
CA GLN A 177 0.60 7.23 16.82
C GLN A 177 -0.63 8.10 17.13
N THR A 178 -0.96 8.23 18.40
CA THR A 178 -1.98 9.15 18.88
C THR A 178 -1.43 10.56 18.79
N GLU A 179 -2.32 11.54 18.58
CA GLU A 179 -1.97 12.95 18.59
C GLU A 179 -1.12 13.26 19.82
N ILE A 180 -0.05 14.03 19.60
CA ILE A 180 0.71 14.62 20.70
C ILE A 180 -0.29 15.54 21.40
N SER A 181 -0.68 15.17 22.63
CA SER A 181 -1.41 16.06 23.54
C SER A 181 -0.76 17.44 23.47
N PRO A 182 -1.52 18.52 23.21
CA PRO A 182 -0.93 19.84 23.09
C PRO A 182 -0.18 20.12 24.39
N LYS A 183 1.16 20.08 24.32
CA LYS A 183 1.99 20.62 25.40
C LYS A 183 1.49 22.04 25.58
N LYS A 184 0.93 22.35 26.76
CA LYS A 184 0.61 23.71 27.18
C LYS A 184 1.80 24.59 26.82
N SER A 185 1.67 25.39 25.77
CA SER A 185 2.73 26.27 25.28
C SER A 185 2.82 27.49 26.19
N ALA A 186 3.37 27.30 27.39
CA ALA A 186 3.83 28.41 28.22
C ALA A 186 5.18 28.89 27.69
N SER A 187 5.19 29.60 26.54
CA SER A 187 6.33 30.47 26.18
C SER A 187 6.10 31.51 25.06
N LEU A 188 4.91 31.62 24.46
CA LEU A 188 4.62 32.68 23.47
C LEU A 188 4.12 33.99 24.11
N ARG A 189 4.89 34.55 25.05
CA ARG A 189 4.74 35.94 25.54
C ARG A 189 6.08 36.69 25.63
N LYS A 190 6.98 36.48 24.68
CA LYS A 190 8.24 37.27 24.61
C LYS A 190 8.56 37.86 23.24
N TYR A 191 7.61 37.86 22.31
CA TYR A 191 7.82 38.41 20.96
C TYR A 191 6.70 39.35 20.48
N LEU A 192 5.88 39.90 21.40
CA LEU A 192 4.91 40.95 21.09
C LEU A 192 4.87 42.01 22.20
N SER A 193 6.03 42.57 22.52
CA SER A 193 6.15 43.85 23.24
C SER A 193 7.13 44.73 22.48
#